data_AF-A0A7V0J1I3-F1
#
_entry.id   AF-A0A7V0J1I3-F1
#
_cell.length_a   1.000
_cell.length_b   1.000
_cell.length_c   1.000
_cell.angle_alpha   90.00
_cell.angle_beta   90.00
_cell.angle_gamma   90.00
#
_symmetry.space_group_name_H-M   'P 1'
#
loop_
_entity.id
_entity.type
_entity.pdbx_description
1 polymer ?
#
loop_
_entity_poly.entity_id
_entity_poly.type
_entity_poly.pdbx_seq_one_letter_code
_entity_poly.pdbx_strand_id
1 'polypeptide(L)'
;MRTVRVTHPFHPWLGREFVFVAVRRTWGEDRVFFFDVDGVQRSLPSGWTDAARPDVVVVAGGGRSLLRVEDLLVLAELLEGLAGGGDHGDV
;
A
#
# COMPACT_ATOMS: atom_id res chain seq x y z
N MET A 1 22.26 -10.77 1.11
CA MET A 1 21.20 -10.02 1.82
C MET A 1 20.04 -9.84 0.86
N ARG A 2 18.80 -10.05 1.31
CA ARG A 2 17.62 -9.76 0.50
C ARG A 2 17.25 -8.29 0.68
N THR A 3 16.93 -7.60 -0.40
CA THR A 3 16.42 -6.24 -0.38
C THR A 3 14.95 -6.21 -0.77
N VAL A 4 14.30 -5.08 -0.48
CA VAL A 4 12.95 -4.75 -0.94
C VAL A 4 12.98 -3.35 -1.51
N ARG A 5 12.32 -3.13 -2.65
CA ARG A 5 12.20 -1.83 -3.30
C ARG A 5 10.81 -1.26 -3.13
N VAL A 6 10.72 0.04 -2.87
CA VAL A 6 9.43 0.75 -2.86
C VAL A 6 8.98 1.01 -4.29
N THR A 7 7.79 0.55 -4.64
CA THR A 7 7.23 0.59 -6.01
C THR A 7 6.04 1.55 -6.14
N HIS A 8 5.43 1.98 -5.04
CA HIS A 8 4.22 2.79 -5.10
C HIS A 8 4.51 4.25 -5.50
N PRO A 9 3.83 4.81 -6.53
CA PRO A 9 4.17 6.11 -7.09
C PRO A 9 3.86 7.28 -6.16
N PHE A 10 2.91 7.12 -5.22
CA PHE A 10 2.56 8.16 -4.25
C PHE A 10 3.43 8.15 -2.99
N HIS A 11 4.45 7.30 -2.91
CA HIS A 11 5.33 7.23 -1.75
C HIS A 11 6.64 8.01 -1.98
N PRO A 12 7.10 8.87 -1.04
CA PRO A 12 8.34 9.66 -1.21
C PRO A 12 9.62 8.84 -1.42
N TRP A 13 9.59 7.56 -1.05
CA TRP A 13 10.72 6.64 -1.22
C TRP A 13 10.63 5.80 -2.49
N LEU A 14 9.78 6.15 -3.46
CA LEU A 14 9.70 5.46 -4.75
C LEU A 14 11.09 5.16 -5.32
N GLY A 15 11.33 3.90 -5.69
CA GLY A 15 12.59 3.41 -6.27
C GLY A 15 13.71 3.14 -5.26
N ARG A 16 13.57 3.52 -3.98
CA ARG A 16 14.57 3.22 -2.95
C ARG A 16 14.52 1.76 -2.52
N GLU A 17 15.68 1.22 -2.17
CA GLU A 17 15.84 -0.15 -1.68
C GLU A 17 16.26 -0.18 -0.22
N PHE A 18 15.76 -1.18 0.51
CA PHE A 18 16.02 -1.38 1.93
C PHE A 18 16.33 -2.83 2.26
N VAL A 19 16.98 -3.08 3.40
CA VAL A 19 17.33 -4.44 3.84
C VAL A 19 16.07 -5.13 4.34
N PHE A 20 15.63 -6.17 3.64
CA PHE A 20 14.42 -6.93 3.98
C PHE A 20 14.62 -7.72 5.27
N VAL A 21 13.61 -7.68 6.16
CA VAL A 21 13.57 -8.45 7.41
C VAL A 21 12.52 -9.55 7.33
N ALA A 22 11.25 -9.19 7.14
CA ALA A 22 10.14 -10.15 7.11
C ALA A 22 8.89 -9.56 6.46
N VAL A 23 7.98 -10.44 6.03
CA VAL A 23 6.57 -10.09 5.76
C VAL A 23 5.73 -10.61 6.91
N ARG A 24 4.87 -9.77 7.48
CA ARG A 24 3.93 -10.16 8.53
C ARG A 24 2.58 -9.50 8.30
N ARG A 25 1.50 -10.21 8.65
CA ARG A 25 0.16 -9.65 8.65
C ARG A 25 -0.06 -8.85 9.93
N THR A 26 -0.33 -7.56 9.79
CA THR A 26 -0.51 -6.61 10.89
C THR A 26 -1.48 -5.52 10.46
N TRP A 27 -2.38 -5.11 11.36
CA TRP A 27 -3.42 -4.11 11.05
C TRP A 27 -4.30 -4.47 9.84
N GLY A 28 -4.58 -5.76 9.65
CA GLY A 28 -5.48 -6.25 8.60
C GLY A 28 -4.84 -6.47 7.22
N GLU A 29 -3.58 -6.07 7.02
CA GLU A 29 -2.88 -6.24 5.73
C GLU A 29 -1.49 -6.87 5.90
N ASP A 30 -0.94 -7.40 4.80
CA ASP A 30 0.44 -7.88 4.76
C ASP A 30 1.40 -6.71 4.64
N ARG A 31 2.36 -6.61 5.57
CA ARG A 31 3.37 -5.55 5.63
C ARG A 31 4.77 -6.11 5.55
N VAL A 32 5.64 -5.38 4.86
CA VAL A 32 7.06 -5.68 4.74
C VAL A 32 7.83 -4.85 5.76
N PHE A 33 8.62 -5.53 6.58
CA PHE A 33 9.53 -4.92 7.54
C PHE A 33 10.95 -4.87 6.97
N PHE A 34 11.63 -3.75 7.17
CA PHE A 34 12.99 -3.52 6.67
C PHE A 34 13.76 -2.56 7.57
N PHE A 35 15.09 -2.52 7.42
CA PHE A 35 15.93 -1.48 8.01
C PHE A 35 16.18 -0.35 7.00
N ASP A 36 16.03 0.90 7.44
CA ASP A 36 16.43 2.07 6.66
C ASP A 36 17.95 2.29 6.70
N VAL A 37 18.41 3.37 6.05
CA VAL A 37 19.84 3.73 5.97
C VAL A 37 20.45 4.08 7.33
N ASP A 38 19.62 4.45 8.30
CA ASP A 38 20.02 4.79 9.67
C ASP A 38 19.97 3.55 10.59
N GLY A 39 19.63 2.38 10.05
CA GLY A 39 19.48 1.13 10.81
C GLY A 39 18.18 1.06 11.62
N VAL A 40 17.21 1.94 11.38
CA VAL A 40 15.92 1.94 12.07
C VAL A 40 14.97 0.98 11.36
N GLN A 41 14.31 0.12 12.14
CA GLN A 41 13.30 -0.79 11.59
C GLN A 41 12.02 -0.03 11.24
N ARG A 42 11.55 -0.19 10.01
CA ARG A 42 10.30 0.40 9.50
C ARG A 42 9.45 -0.66 8.81
N SER A 43 8.21 -0.30 8.46
CA SER A 43 7.34 -1.15 7.64
C SER A 43 6.51 -0.36 6.63
N LEU A 44 6.24 -0.99 5.49
CA LEU A 44 5.30 -0.50 4.47
C LEU A 44 4.29 -1.60 4.11
N PRO A 45 3.08 -1.25 3.61
CA PRO A 45 2.19 -2.23 2.98
C PRO A 45 2.94 -3.02 1.91
N SER A 46 2.72 -4.32 1.84
CA SER A 46 3.37 -5.18 0.83
C SER A 46 3.09 -4.69 -0.59
N GLY A 47 1.86 -4.25 -0.85
CA GLY A 47 1.44 -3.66 -2.13
C GLY A 47 2.21 -2.40 -2.54
N TRP A 48 2.95 -1.77 -1.63
CA TRP A 48 3.79 -0.62 -1.94
C TRP A 48 5.23 -0.99 -2.28
N THR A 49 5.54 -2.28 -2.33
CA THR A 49 6.88 -2.81 -2.55
C THR A 49 6.90 -3.87 -3.64
N ASP A 50 8.09 -4.21 -4.12
CA ASP A 50 8.29 -5.35 -5.03
C ASP A 50 8.19 -6.73 -4.34
N ALA A 51 7.94 -6.77 -3.03
CA ALA A 51 7.64 -7.99 -2.31
C ALA A 51 6.16 -8.42 -2.44
N ALA A 52 5.27 -7.53 -2.92
CA ALA A 52 3.91 -7.92 -3.25
C ALA A 52 3.88 -8.89 -4.43
N ARG A 53 2.94 -9.84 -4.38
CA ARG A 53 2.58 -10.61 -5.57
C ARG A 53 1.94 -9.64 -6.57
N PRO A 54 2.41 -9.58 -7.83
CA PRO A 54 1.81 -8.70 -8.82
C PRO A 54 0.34 -9.08 -9.03
N ASP A 55 -0.56 -8.11 -8.92
CA ASP A 55 -1.96 -8.30 -9.32
C ASP A 55 -2.06 -8.27 -10.85
N VAL A 56 -2.74 -9.27 -11.43
CA VAL A 56 -2.80 -9.48 -12.90
C VAL A 56 -3.44 -8.28 -13.62
N VAL A 57 -4.44 -7.64 -13.01
CA VAL A 57 -5.14 -6.49 -13.62
C VAL A 57 -4.25 -5.26 -13.59
N VAL A 58 -3.52 -5.03 -12.49
CA VAL A 58 -2.56 -3.92 -12.37
C VAL A 58 -1.40 -4.10 -13.34
N VAL A 59 -0.90 -5.32 -13.49
CA VAL A 59 0.14 -5.66 -14.47
C VAL A 59 -0.36 -5.45 -15.91
N ALA A 60 -1.56 -5.93 -16.23
CA ALA A 60 -2.18 -5.74 -17.56
C ALA A 60 -2.43 -4.24 -17.87
N GLY A 61 -2.68 -3.43 -16.85
CA GLY A 61 -2.81 -1.98 -16.97
C GLY A 61 -1.51 -1.28 -17.43
N GLY A 62 -0.35 -1.90 -17.23
CA GLY A 62 0.95 -1.36 -17.68
C GLY A 62 1.27 0.00 -17.07
N GLY A 63 0.89 0.23 -15.81
CA GLY A 63 1.07 1.51 -15.11
C GLY A 63 0.01 2.57 -15.39
N ARG A 64 -1.01 2.27 -16.23
CA ARG A 64 -2.15 3.18 -16.49
C ARG A 64 -3.27 3.07 -15.47
N SER A 65 -3.32 1.97 -14.73
CA SER A 65 -4.24 1.78 -13.61
C SER A 65 -3.50 1.11 -12.46
N LEU A 66 -3.54 1.74 -11.28
CA LEU A 66 -2.93 1.23 -10.04
C LEU A 66 -3.94 0.47 -9.17
N LEU A 67 -5.23 0.59 -9.50
CA LEU A 67 -6.34 0.00 -8.77
C LEU A 67 -7.15 -0.87 -9.73
N ARG A 68 -7.74 -1.94 -9.20
CA ARG A 68 -8.77 -2.70 -9.90
C ARG A 68 -10.10 -1.97 -9.80
N VAL A 69 -11.07 -2.41 -10.59
CA VAL A 69 -12.42 -1.84 -10.55
C VAL A 69 -13.03 -2.05 -9.16
N GLU A 70 -12.80 -3.21 -8.55
CA GLU A 70 -13.29 -3.54 -7.21
C GLU A 70 -12.69 -2.60 -6.16
N ASP A 71 -11.40 -2.28 -6.27
CA ASP A 71 -10.74 -1.35 -5.34
C ASP A 71 -11.32 0.08 -5.48
N LEU A 72 -11.71 0.49 -6.70
CA LEU A 72 -12.39 1.77 -6.94
C LEU A 72 -13.82 1.81 -6.38
N LEU A 73 -14.55 0.69 -6.46
CA LEU A 73 -15.89 0.58 -5.88
C LEU A 73 -15.82 0.66 -4.35
N VAL A 74 -14.91 -0.07 -3.73
CA VAL A 74 -14.66 0.02 -2.27
C VAL A 74 -14.27 1.44 -1.87
N LEU A 75 -13.42 2.11 -2.66
CA LEU A 75 -13.06 3.51 -2.41
C LEU A 75 -14.29 4.42 -2.48
N ALA A 76 -15.18 4.24 -3.45
CA ALA A 76 -16.40 5.03 -3.56
C ALA A 76 -17.30 4.85 -2.32
N GLU A 77 -17.50 3.60 -1.88
CA GLU A 77 -18.28 3.29 -0.67
C GLU A 77 -17.67 3.96 0.59
N LEU A 78 -16.34 3.91 0.74
CA LEU A 78 -15.65 4.57 1.84
C LEU A 78 -15.81 6.10 1.80
N LEU A 79 -15.74 6.71 0.62
CA LEU A 79 -15.93 8.15 0.44
C LEU A 79 -17.37 8.57 0.75
N GLU A 80 -18.36 7.79 0.34
CA GLU A 80 -19.77 8.02 0.69
C GLU A 80 -19.97 7.94 2.20
N GLY A 81 -19.38 6.95 2.88
CA GLY A 81 -19.43 6.83 4.33
C GLY A 81 -18.78 8.02 5.06
N LEU A 82 -17.67 8.56 4.53
CA LEU A 82 -17.02 9.76 5.07
C LEU A 82 -17.83 11.04 4.80
N ALA A 83 -18.45 11.16 3.62
CA ALA A 83 -19.26 12.33 3.25
C ALA A 83 -20.61 12.36 4.00
N GLY A 84 -21.21 11.19 4.25
CA GLY A 84 -22.43 11.05 5.05
C GLY A 84 -22.24 11.26 6.55
N GLY A 85 -20.99 11.21 7.04
CA GLY A 85 -20.64 11.46 8.45
C GLY A 85 -20.64 12.93 8.87
N GLY A 86 -20.97 13.86 7.96
CA GLY A 86 -21.08 15.30 8.24
C GLY A 86 -22.44 15.75 8.79
N ASP A 87 -23.44 14.87 8.87
CA ASP A 87 -24.78 15.18 9.39
C ASP A 87 -25.14 14.29 10.60
N HIS A 88 -24.37 14.41 11.67
CA HIS A 88 -24.87 14.15 13.02
C HIS A 88 -24.93 15.47 13.78
N GLY A 89 -25.79 16.36 13.27
CA GLY A 89 -26.42 17.39 14.08
C GLY A 89 -27.66 16.81 14.76
N ASP A 90 -27.59 16.70 16.08
CA ASP A 90 -28.67 16.88 17.06
C ASP A 90 -29.99 16.08 16.88
N VAL A 91 -30.20 15.07 17.75
CA VAL A 91 -31.30 15.03 18.75
C VAL A 91 -30.85 14.20 19.96
#